data_AF-A0A8J3A438-F1
#
_entry.id   AF-A0A8J3A438-F1
#
_cell.length_a   1.000
_cell.length_b   1.000
_cell.length_c   1.000
_cell.angle_alpha   90.00
_cell.angle_beta   90.00
_cell.angle_gamma   90.00
#
_symmetry.space_group_name_H-M   'P 1'
#
loop_
_entity.id
_entity.type
_entity.pdbx_description
1 polymer ?
#
loop_
_entity_poly.entity_id
_entity_poly.type
_entity_poly.pdbx_seq_one_letter_code
_entity_poly.pdbx_strand_id
1 'polypeptide(L)'
;MQPYFFNSRDGRGSEAVLALLADLLERKRDAAQLAVAGFDMSAYASHPEDMGPLVARHWVMANNIAQYAGSYDLVIVNVGNAHPIVLRSRLIGLNGLTSGSAVAVREIYEAGRAWNCSNGRCGSQDFAGSSIFPDSVPETYPYLSLSNDIGAFDGYLSLGPITAAEPVYQSGDCNRVWRRVL
;
A
#
# COMPACT_ATOMS: atom_id res chain seq x y z
N MET A 1 7.32 18.37 15.05
CA MET A 1 7.94 17.54 13.99
C MET A 1 6.79 17.00 13.14
N GLN A 2 6.64 17.43 11.89
CA GLN A 2 5.51 16.97 11.06
C GLN A 2 5.77 15.54 10.58
N PRO A 3 4.75 14.65 10.55
CA PRO A 3 4.92 13.29 10.05
C PRO A 3 5.35 13.31 8.58
N TYR A 4 6.46 12.63 8.30
CA TYR A 4 6.98 12.42 6.96
C TYR A 4 6.04 11.46 6.21
N PHE A 5 5.22 11.98 5.31
CA PHE A 5 4.41 11.15 4.41
C PHE A 5 5.16 10.97 3.09
N PHE A 6 5.64 9.75 2.82
CA PHE A 6 6.20 9.39 1.52
C PHE A 6 5.06 9.35 0.49
N ASN A 7 4.97 10.40 -0.32
CA ASN A 7 4.12 10.39 -1.51
C ASN A 7 5.06 10.26 -2.72
N SER A 8 5.41 9.04 -3.11
CA SER A 8 6.05 8.86 -4.42
C SER A 8 5.04 9.26 -5.49
N ARG A 9 5.39 10.29 -6.26
CA ARG A 9 4.59 10.82 -7.39
C ARG A 9 5.32 10.66 -8.72
N ASP A 10 6.27 9.73 -8.79
CA ASP A 10 7.00 9.42 -10.03
C ASP A 10 6.14 8.72 -11.09
N GLY A 11 4.96 8.24 -10.72
CA GLY A 11 4.02 7.52 -11.57
C GLY A 11 4.33 6.02 -11.71
N ARG A 12 5.53 5.56 -11.29
CA ARG A 12 5.98 4.18 -11.48
C ARG A 12 5.28 3.21 -10.55
N GLY A 13 5.00 3.63 -9.31
CA GLY A 13 4.16 2.85 -8.41
C GLY A 13 2.77 2.62 -9.00
N SER A 14 2.19 3.66 -9.62
CA SER A 14 0.91 3.54 -10.32
C SER A 14 1.01 2.66 -11.56
N GLU A 15 2.07 2.77 -12.37
CA GLU A 15 2.32 1.88 -13.51
C GLU A 15 2.48 0.42 -13.08
N ALA A 16 3.23 0.14 -12.01
CA ALA A 16 3.40 -1.21 -11.49
C ALA A 16 2.07 -1.80 -10.99
N VAL A 17 1.25 -1.01 -10.30
CA VAL A 17 -0.10 -1.43 -9.89
C VAL A 17 -0.99 -1.67 -11.10
N LEU A 18 -0.95 -0.81 -12.12
CA LEU A 18 -1.72 -1.00 -13.35
C LEU A 18 -1.27 -2.24 -14.13
N ALA A 19 0.05 -2.49 -14.21
CA ALA A 19 0.61 -3.69 -14.83
C ALA A 19 0.20 -4.96 -14.08
N LEU A 20 0.23 -4.94 -12.75
CA LEU A 20 -0.28 -6.03 -11.91
C LEU A 20 -1.78 -6.26 -12.17
N LEU A 21 -2.59 -5.20 -12.20
CA LEU A 21 -4.02 -5.32 -12.49
C LEU A 21 -4.28 -5.89 -13.88
N ALA A 22 -3.49 -5.48 -14.89
CA ALA A 22 -3.58 -6.03 -16.24
C ALA A 22 -3.25 -7.54 -16.26
N ASP A 23 -2.14 -7.94 -15.64
CA ASP A 23 -1.75 -9.37 -15.54
C ASP A 23 -2.81 -10.19 -14.79
N LEU A 24 -3.37 -9.68 -13.69
CA LEU A 24 -4.45 -10.35 -12.97
C LEU A 24 -5.73 -10.46 -13.80
N LEU A 25 -6.08 -9.43 -14.58
CA LEU A 25 -7.24 -9.46 -15.48
C LEU A 25 -7.05 -10.44 -16.64
N GLU A 26 -5.82 -10.57 -17.17
CA GLU A 26 -5.48 -11.58 -18.16
C GLU A 26 -5.60 -12.98 -17.57
N ARG A 27 -5.02 -13.23 -16.39
CA ARG A 27 -5.13 -14.52 -15.68
C ARG A 27 -6.56 -14.87 -15.30
N LYS A 28 -7.42 -13.89 -15.03
CA LYS A 28 -8.84 -14.12 -14.77
C LYS A 28 -9.55 -14.79 -15.94
N ARG A 29 -9.09 -14.58 -17.19
CA ARG A 29 -9.63 -15.29 -18.36
C ARG A 29 -9.45 -16.79 -18.24
N ASP A 30 -8.34 -17.21 -17.64
CA ASP A 30 -7.97 -18.62 -17.46
C ASP A 30 -8.38 -19.19 -16.10
N ALA A 31 -8.72 -18.31 -15.13
CA ALA A 31 -9.09 -18.67 -13.77
C ALA A 31 -10.39 -17.97 -13.33
N ALA A 32 -11.52 -18.65 -13.51
CA ALA A 32 -12.85 -18.15 -13.13
C ALA A 32 -13.01 -17.84 -11.62
N GLN A 33 -12.09 -18.34 -10.79
CA GLN A 33 -12.07 -18.16 -9.33
C GLN A 33 -11.36 -16.86 -8.89
N LEU A 34 -10.72 -16.13 -9.81
CA LEU A 34 -10.03 -14.88 -9.50
C LEU A 34 -10.96 -13.67 -9.66
N ALA A 35 -11.07 -12.85 -8.61
CA ALA A 35 -11.72 -11.55 -8.66
C ALA A 35 -10.71 -10.43 -8.39
N VAL A 36 -10.83 -9.35 -9.15
CA VAL A 36 -9.99 -8.15 -9.03
C VAL A 36 -10.93 -6.96 -8.88
N ALA A 37 -10.74 -6.17 -7.84
CA ALA A 37 -11.54 -4.98 -7.56
C ALA A 37 -10.63 -3.82 -7.14
N GLY A 38 -10.95 -2.61 -7.63
CA GLY A 38 -10.35 -1.36 -7.18
C GLY A 38 -11.42 -0.49 -6.52
N PHE A 39 -11.07 0.16 -5.41
CA PHE A 39 -11.99 1.06 -4.71
C PHE A 39 -11.51 2.50 -4.86
N ASP A 40 -12.36 3.35 -5.43
CA ASP A 40 -12.09 4.78 -5.46
C ASP A 40 -12.31 5.39 -4.08
N MET A 41 -11.25 6.02 -3.59
CA MET A 41 -11.17 6.67 -2.30
C MET A 41 -11.62 8.15 -2.33
N SER A 42 -12.07 8.65 -3.48
CA SER A 42 -12.54 10.03 -3.66
C SER A 42 -13.90 10.28 -3.01
N ALA A 43 -14.77 9.27 -2.94
CA ALA A 43 -16.12 9.34 -2.36
C ALA A 43 -16.16 9.54 -0.83
N TYR A 44 -15.01 9.64 -0.19
CA TYR A 44 -14.87 9.80 1.26
C TYR A 44 -15.08 11.25 1.68
N ALA A 45 -14.96 12.17 0.73
CA ALA A 45 -15.26 13.59 0.92
C ALA A 45 -16.74 13.86 1.25
N SER A 46 -17.64 12.88 1.06
CA SER A 46 -19.08 13.03 1.31
C SER A 46 -19.56 12.34 2.60
N HIS A 47 -18.66 11.86 3.46
CA HIS A 47 -19.06 11.26 4.74
C HIS A 47 -19.34 12.33 5.82
N PRO A 48 -20.26 12.08 6.76
CA PRO A 48 -20.72 13.07 7.74
C PRO A 48 -19.57 13.63 8.58
N GLU A 49 -19.65 14.92 8.90
CA GLU A 49 -18.63 15.77 9.52
C GLU A 49 -18.15 15.30 10.92
N ASP A 50 -18.79 14.29 11.50
CA ASP A 50 -18.54 13.82 12.87
C ASP A 50 -17.35 12.87 13.01
N MET A 51 -16.79 12.36 11.91
CA MET A 51 -15.56 11.55 11.92
C MET A 51 -14.42 12.29 11.22
N GLY A 52 -13.29 12.44 11.91
CA GLY A 52 -12.09 13.02 11.29
C GLY A 52 -11.71 12.31 9.98
N PRO A 53 -11.15 13.01 8.97
CA PRO A 53 -10.99 12.50 7.60
C PRO A 53 -10.26 11.16 7.49
N LEU A 54 -9.26 10.94 8.34
CA LEU A 54 -8.50 9.68 8.38
C LEU A 54 -9.32 8.51 8.91
N VAL A 55 -10.15 8.76 9.93
CA VAL A 55 -11.01 7.74 10.55
C VAL A 55 -12.07 7.27 9.55
N ALA A 56 -12.70 8.20 8.84
CA ALA A 56 -13.64 7.90 7.77
C ALA A 56 -12.97 7.09 6.64
N ARG A 57 -11.73 7.46 6.27
CA ARG A 57 -10.92 6.73 5.29
C ARG A 57 -10.72 5.26 5.66
N HIS A 58 -10.28 4.97 6.88
CA HIS A 58 -10.08 3.59 7.30
C HIS A 58 -11.39 2.81 7.43
N TRP A 59 -12.49 3.48 7.79
CA TRP A 59 -13.79 2.84 7.95
C TRP A 59 -14.33 2.27 6.64
N VAL A 60 -14.43 3.08 5.58
CA VAL A 60 -14.97 2.59 4.30
C VAL A 60 -13.98 1.61 3.65
N MET A 61 -12.65 1.78 3.79
CA MET A 61 -11.71 0.74 3.34
C MET A 61 -12.01 -0.61 3.99
N ALA A 62 -12.20 -0.62 5.32
CA ALA A 62 -12.51 -1.84 6.04
C ALA A 62 -13.87 -2.44 5.60
N ASN A 63 -14.90 -1.61 5.39
CA ASN A 63 -16.19 -2.07 4.89
C ASN A 63 -16.11 -2.66 3.48
N ASN A 64 -15.37 -2.02 2.59
CA ASN A 64 -15.16 -2.53 1.23
C ASN A 64 -14.51 -3.89 1.29
N ILE A 65 -13.43 -4.06 2.06
CA ILE A 65 -12.76 -5.37 2.23
C ILE A 65 -13.71 -6.40 2.87
N ALA A 66 -14.47 -5.98 3.88
CA ALA A 66 -15.40 -6.83 4.63
C ALA A 66 -16.48 -7.48 3.74
N GLN A 67 -16.94 -6.78 2.70
CA GLN A 67 -17.91 -7.33 1.74
C GLN A 67 -17.38 -8.56 0.99
N TYR A 68 -16.06 -8.63 0.75
CA TYR A 68 -15.44 -9.74 0.02
C TYR A 68 -14.94 -10.84 0.96
N ALA A 69 -14.58 -10.52 2.20
CA ALA A 69 -14.03 -11.48 3.16
C ALA A 69 -14.94 -12.69 3.45
N GLY A 70 -16.26 -12.56 3.24
CA GLY A 70 -17.20 -13.68 3.38
C GLY A 70 -17.50 -14.46 2.09
N SER A 71 -17.00 -13.98 0.94
CA SER A 71 -17.31 -14.54 -0.39
C SER A 71 -16.12 -15.23 -1.06
N TYR A 72 -14.92 -15.09 -0.50
CA TYR A 72 -13.67 -15.62 -1.06
C TYR A 72 -12.85 -16.29 0.03
N ASP A 73 -12.19 -17.41 -0.31
CA ASP A 73 -11.32 -18.14 0.63
C ASP A 73 -10.07 -17.33 1.03
N LEU A 74 -9.61 -16.46 0.13
CA LEU A 74 -8.45 -15.59 0.34
C LEU A 74 -8.69 -14.22 -0.29
N VAL A 75 -8.46 -13.17 0.49
CA VAL A 75 -8.51 -11.78 0.03
C VAL A 75 -7.15 -11.14 0.27
N ILE A 76 -6.47 -10.75 -0.81
CA ILE A 76 -5.19 -10.02 -0.76
C ILE A 76 -5.48 -8.53 -0.93
N VAL A 77 -5.01 -7.72 0.01
CA VAL A 77 -5.25 -6.27 0.03
C VAL A 77 -3.92 -5.53 -0.09
N ASN A 78 -3.73 -4.81 -1.19
CA ASN A 78 -2.58 -3.91 -1.38
C ASN A 78 -2.95 -2.48 -0.96
N VAL A 79 -2.29 -1.97 0.07
CA VAL A 79 -2.48 -0.61 0.61
C VAL A 79 -1.14 -0.06 1.13
N GLY A 80 -1.01 1.25 1.18
CA GLY A 80 0.19 1.89 1.74
C GLY A 80 0.46 1.47 3.20
N ASN A 81 1.74 1.36 3.57
CA ASN A 81 2.24 0.82 4.84
C ASN A 81 1.62 1.36 6.15
N ALA A 82 0.98 2.53 6.14
CA ALA A 82 0.29 3.10 7.31
C ALA A 82 -1.12 2.51 7.56
N HIS A 83 -1.68 1.80 6.59
CA HIS A 83 -3.07 1.32 6.64
C HIS A 83 -3.26 -0.08 7.23
N PRO A 84 -2.39 -1.09 6.98
CA PRO A 84 -2.66 -2.48 7.38
C PRO A 84 -3.01 -2.66 8.86
N ILE A 85 -2.29 -2.01 9.78
CA ILE A 85 -2.52 -2.14 11.22
C ILE A 85 -3.92 -1.63 11.61
N VAL A 86 -4.30 -0.45 11.12
CA VAL A 86 -5.61 0.15 11.42
C VAL A 86 -6.73 -0.65 10.77
N LEU A 87 -6.52 -1.15 9.55
CA LEU A 87 -7.47 -2.00 8.85
C LEU A 87 -7.69 -3.33 9.55
N ARG A 88 -6.62 -4.00 9.99
CA ARG A 88 -6.68 -5.25 10.75
C ARG A 88 -7.55 -5.09 11.99
N SER A 89 -7.29 -4.07 12.80
CA SER A 89 -8.08 -3.78 14.01
C SER A 89 -9.57 -3.58 13.70
N ARG A 90 -9.90 -2.88 12.61
CA ARG A 90 -11.30 -2.64 12.21
C ARG A 90 -11.97 -3.88 11.64
N LEU A 91 -11.27 -4.65 10.82
CA LEU A 91 -11.81 -5.86 10.19
C LEU A 91 -12.18 -6.94 11.23
N ILE A 92 -11.36 -7.08 12.27
CA ILE A 92 -11.68 -7.93 13.44
C ILE A 92 -13.02 -7.48 14.07
N GLY A 93 -13.24 -6.16 14.19
CA GLY A 93 -14.45 -5.61 14.79
C GLY A 93 -15.71 -5.64 13.91
N LEU A 94 -15.58 -5.58 12.59
CA LEU A 94 -16.72 -5.45 11.66
C LEU A 94 -17.35 -6.80 11.27
N ASN A 95 -16.54 -7.86 11.17
CA ASN A 95 -16.98 -9.12 10.55
C ASN A 95 -16.83 -10.36 11.46
N GLY A 96 -16.47 -10.19 12.74
CA GLY A 96 -16.16 -11.33 13.59
C GLY A 96 -14.96 -12.15 13.08
N LEU A 97 -14.12 -11.55 12.23
CA LEU A 97 -12.85 -12.15 11.84
C LEU A 97 -12.03 -12.36 13.11
N THR A 98 -11.56 -13.58 13.33
CA THR A 98 -10.73 -13.87 14.50
C THR A 98 -9.39 -13.15 14.35
N SER A 99 -8.69 -12.88 15.45
CA SER A 99 -7.40 -12.17 15.44
C SER A 99 -6.32 -12.86 14.58
N GLY A 100 -6.47 -14.15 14.30
CA GLY A 100 -5.60 -14.94 13.42
C GLY A 100 -6.03 -14.99 11.95
N SER A 101 -7.20 -14.45 11.60
CA SER A 101 -7.74 -14.50 10.23
C SER A 101 -7.22 -13.37 9.32
N ALA A 102 -6.48 -12.41 9.86
CA ALA A 102 -5.95 -11.26 9.13
C ALA A 102 -4.44 -11.10 9.41
N VAL A 103 -3.64 -11.29 8.37
CA VAL A 103 -2.18 -11.14 8.40
C VAL A 103 -1.80 -9.78 7.81
N ALA A 104 -1.11 -8.96 8.58
CA ALA A 104 -0.56 -7.68 8.15
C ALA A 104 0.93 -7.84 7.85
N VAL A 105 1.31 -7.65 6.58
CA VAL A 105 2.70 -7.69 6.12
C VAL A 105 3.16 -6.26 5.84
N ARG A 106 4.37 -5.91 6.28
CA ARG A 106 5.01 -4.63 5.98
C ARG A 106 5.97 -4.77 4.81
N GLU A 107 5.93 -3.83 3.87
CA GLU A 107 7.00 -3.71 2.87
C GLU A 107 8.21 -3.00 3.49
N ILE A 108 9.38 -3.62 3.39
CA ILE A 108 10.65 -3.04 3.82
C ILE A 108 11.63 -2.94 2.64
N TYR A 109 12.44 -1.89 2.68
CA TYR A 109 13.46 -1.58 1.69
C TYR A 109 14.81 -1.36 2.38
N GLU A 110 15.89 -1.85 1.77
CA GLU A 110 17.23 -1.89 2.39
C GLU A 110 17.79 -0.48 2.56
N ALA A 111 17.83 0.27 1.47
CA ALA A 111 18.13 1.69 1.35
C ALA A 111 18.10 2.05 -0.14
N GLY A 112 18.33 3.31 -0.49
CA GLY A 112 18.68 3.70 -1.85
C GLY A 112 18.14 5.08 -2.18
N ARG A 113 17.55 5.26 -3.35
CA ARG A 113 16.99 6.56 -3.77
C ARG A 113 15.50 6.42 -4.03
N ALA A 114 14.67 7.32 -3.53
CA ALA A 114 13.25 7.35 -3.86
C ALA A 114 12.88 8.72 -4.46
N TRP A 115 11.94 8.74 -5.40
CA TRP A 115 11.34 10.02 -5.79
C TRP A 115 10.36 10.46 -4.70
N ASN A 116 10.58 11.64 -4.13
CA ASN A 116 9.72 12.18 -3.09
C ASN A 116 9.46 13.66 -3.27
N CYS A 117 8.27 14.10 -2.87
CA CYS A 117 7.87 15.51 -2.86
C CYS A 117 7.74 15.99 -1.41
N SER A 118 8.65 16.86 -0.99
CA SER A 118 8.66 17.46 0.35
C SER A 118 8.82 18.97 0.23
N ASN A 119 8.06 19.73 1.03
CA ASN A 119 8.11 21.20 1.06
C ASN A 119 8.01 21.86 -0.33
N GLY A 120 7.15 21.32 -1.21
CA GLY A 120 6.94 21.83 -2.57
C GLY A 120 8.05 21.50 -3.57
N ARG A 121 9.06 20.71 -3.19
CA ARG A 121 10.12 20.23 -4.09
C ARG A 121 9.98 18.74 -4.30
N CYS A 122 9.88 18.32 -5.56
CA CYS A 122 9.96 16.92 -5.96
C CYS A 122 11.36 16.63 -6.51
N GLY A 123 11.90 15.47 -6.15
CA GLY A 123 13.19 15.04 -6.64
C GLY A 123 13.52 13.65 -6.16
N SER A 124 14.55 13.07 -6.76
CA SER A 124 15.20 11.89 -6.21
C SER A 124 15.90 12.28 -4.91
N GLN A 125 15.53 11.63 -3.82
CA GLN A 125 16.08 11.84 -2.49
C GLN A 125 16.63 10.51 -1.97
N ASP A 126 17.69 10.58 -1.18
CA ASP A 126 18.20 9.39 -0.51
C ASP A 126 17.17 8.89 0.50
N PHE A 127 16.93 7.59 0.44
CA PHE A 127 16.07 6.84 1.33
C PHE A 127 16.96 5.98 2.21
N ALA A 128 17.00 6.30 3.51
CA ALA A 128 17.90 5.65 4.47
C ALA A 128 17.53 4.19 4.81
N GLY A 129 16.60 3.58 4.07
CA GLY A 129 16.13 2.23 4.38
C GLY A 129 15.20 2.19 5.58
N SER A 130 14.61 1.03 5.83
CA SER A 130 13.99 0.76 7.12
C SER A 130 15.07 0.42 8.13
N SER A 131 15.11 1.10 9.29
CA SER A 131 15.99 0.70 10.41
C SER A 131 15.63 -0.67 11.01
N ILE A 132 14.56 -1.28 10.53
CA ILE A 132 14.05 -2.60 10.91
C ILE A 132 14.28 -3.55 9.73
N PHE A 133 15.34 -3.37 8.94
CA PHE A 133 15.82 -4.41 8.05
C PHE A 133 16.53 -5.42 8.95
N PRO A 134 15.95 -6.61 9.20
CA PRO A 134 16.63 -7.59 10.05
C PRO A 134 17.97 -7.97 9.41
N ASP A 135 19.01 -8.16 10.21
CA ASP A 135 20.32 -8.62 9.70
C ASP A 135 20.25 -9.98 8.97
N SER A 136 19.12 -10.68 9.10
CA SER A 136 18.84 -12.01 8.58
C SER A 136 18.03 -12.04 7.27
N VAL A 137 17.79 -10.92 6.60
CA VAL A 137 17.13 -10.95 5.28
C VAL A 137 18.08 -11.61 4.27
N PRO A 138 17.65 -12.67 3.56
CA PRO A 138 18.44 -13.26 2.48
C PRO A 138 18.79 -12.24 1.40
N GLU A 139 19.95 -12.38 0.77
CA GLU A 139 20.39 -11.54 -0.36
C GLU A 139 19.48 -11.67 -1.59
N THR A 140 18.60 -12.67 -1.62
CA THR A 140 17.63 -12.89 -2.69
C THR A 140 16.37 -12.06 -2.45
N TYR A 141 16.06 -11.16 -3.39
CA TYR A 141 14.84 -10.35 -3.39
C TYR A 141 13.93 -10.72 -4.57
N PRO A 142 12.59 -10.65 -4.42
CA PRO A 142 11.83 -10.36 -3.20
C PRO A 142 11.76 -11.55 -2.23
N TYR A 143 11.63 -11.28 -0.93
CA TYR A 143 11.56 -12.30 0.11
C TYR A 143 10.48 -12.00 1.16
N LEU A 144 9.58 -12.96 1.42
CA LEU A 144 8.51 -12.87 2.42
C LEU A 144 8.87 -13.68 3.66
N SER A 145 8.73 -13.08 4.84
CA SER A 145 8.95 -13.74 6.12
C SER A 145 7.90 -13.35 7.16
N LEU A 146 7.41 -14.34 7.91
CA LEU A 146 6.66 -14.09 9.14
C LEU A 146 7.66 -13.79 10.27
N SER A 147 7.44 -12.71 10.99
CA SER A 147 8.32 -12.27 12.08
C SER A 147 7.55 -11.42 13.07
N ASN A 148 7.78 -11.67 14.35
CA ASN A 148 7.23 -10.87 15.44
C ASN A 148 8.07 -9.61 15.75
N ASP A 149 9.21 -9.43 15.05
CA ASP A 149 10.18 -8.36 15.34
C ASP A 149 9.87 -7.07 14.57
N ILE A 150 8.82 -7.06 13.73
CA ILE A 150 8.43 -5.93 12.88
C ILE A 150 7.36 -5.04 13.57
N GLY A 151 7.20 -5.16 14.88
CA GLY A 151 6.26 -4.36 15.67
C GLY A 151 4.81 -4.85 15.52
N ALA A 152 3.93 -4.03 14.97
CA ALA A 152 2.50 -4.34 14.86
C ALA A 152 2.11 -5.15 13.60
N PHE A 153 3.11 -5.71 12.91
CA PHE A 153 2.94 -6.54 11.71
C PHE A 153 3.26 -8.00 12.04
N ASP A 154 2.63 -8.94 11.34
CA ASP A 154 2.86 -10.38 11.49
C ASP A 154 4.08 -10.86 10.66
N GLY A 155 4.58 -10.01 9.76
CA GLY A 155 5.71 -10.30 8.91
C GLY A 155 6.10 -9.13 8.02
N TYR A 156 7.05 -9.38 7.14
CA TYR A 156 7.55 -8.40 6.18
C TYR A 156 7.83 -9.01 4.81
N LEU A 157 7.68 -8.17 3.79
CA LEU A 157 8.14 -8.41 2.43
C LEU A 157 9.35 -7.53 2.19
N SER A 158 10.52 -8.16 2.05
CA SER A 158 11.74 -7.48 1.62
C SER A 158 11.76 -7.38 0.11
N LEU A 159 11.96 -6.15 -0.38
CA LEU A 159 12.00 -5.82 -1.80
C LEU A 159 13.42 -5.47 -2.27
N GLY A 160 14.41 -5.52 -1.36
CA GLY A 160 15.80 -5.15 -1.64
C GLY A 160 16.04 -3.65 -1.68
N PRO A 161 17.08 -3.18 -2.39
CA PRO A 161 17.40 -1.77 -2.50
C PRO A 161 16.35 -1.01 -3.31
N ILE A 162 16.01 0.19 -2.85
CA ILE A 162 15.14 1.13 -3.55
C ILE A 162 15.98 1.87 -4.61
N THR A 163 15.61 1.72 -5.88
CA THR A 163 16.24 2.49 -6.96
C THR A 163 15.24 3.50 -7.51
N ALA A 164 15.48 4.78 -7.27
CA ALA A 164 14.71 5.85 -7.89
C ALA A 164 15.09 5.85 -9.36
N ALA A 165 14.21 5.30 -10.19
CA ALA A 165 14.22 5.67 -11.59
C ALA A 165 13.70 7.10 -11.72
N GLU A 166 14.14 7.80 -12.78
CA GLU A 166 13.60 9.12 -13.10
C GLU A 166 12.07 9.06 -13.20
N PRO A 167 11.36 10.13 -12.77
CA PRO A 167 9.92 10.15 -12.82
C PRO A 167 9.45 10.01 -14.26
N VAL A 168 8.40 9.22 -14.47
CA VAL A 168 7.76 9.07 -15.79
C VAL A 168 7.29 10.43 -16.30
N TYR A 169 6.97 11.34 -15.37
CA TYR A 169 6.57 12.71 -15.66
C TYR A 169 7.46 13.72 -14.92
N GLN A 170 8.28 14.46 -15.66
CA GLN A 170 9.03 15.61 -15.14
C GLN A 170 8.10 16.83 -14.98
N SER A 171 7.06 16.76 -14.15
CA SER A 171 6.34 17.99 -13.76
C SER A 171 6.87 18.45 -12.41
N GLY A 172 7.67 19.52 -12.41
CA GLY A 172 8.11 20.22 -11.19
C GLY A 172 6.97 20.83 -10.37
N ASP A 173 5.72 20.62 -10.79
CA ASP A 173 4.51 21.06 -10.12
C ASP A 173 3.80 19.83 -9.53
N CYS A 174 3.91 19.68 -8.21
CA CYS A 174 3.32 18.57 -7.45
C CYS A 174 1.82 18.39 -7.73
N ASN A 175 1.14 19.42 -8.23
CA ASN A 175 -0.32 19.49 -8.34
C ASN A 175 -0.89 19.01 -9.69
N ARG A 176 -0.06 18.70 -10.70
CA ARG A 176 -0.55 18.45 -12.08
C ARG A 176 -0.70 16.98 -12.50
N VAL A 177 -0.12 16.02 -11.78
CA VAL A 177 -0.05 14.61 -12.25
C VAL A 177 -1.45 13.96 -12.35
N TRP A 178 -2.43 14.39 -11.55
CA TRP A 178 -3.77 13.80 -11.52
C TRP A 178 -4.71 14.23 -12.66
N ARG A 179 -4.34 15.23 -13.48
CA ARG A 179 -5.24 15.78 -14.52
C ARG A 179 -5.11 15.12 -15.91
N ARG A 180 -4.26 14.10 -16.08
CA ARG A 180 -4.00 13.49 -17.40
C ARG A 180 -4.30 11.99 -17.50
N VAL A 181 -4.80 11.35 -16.45
CA VAL A 181 -5.08 9.89 -16.43
C VAL A 181 -6.59 9.59 -16.48
N LEU A 182 -7.41 10.55 -16.90
CA LEU A 182 -8.83 10.36 -17.19
C LEU A 182 -9.13 10.81 -18.62
#